data_AF-A0A291QLP1-F1
#
_entry.id   AF-A0A291QLP1-F1
#
_cell.length_a   1.000
_cell.length_b   1.000
_cell.length_c   1.000
_cell.angle_alpha   90.00
_cell.angle_beta   90.00
_cell.angle_gamma   90.00
#
_symmetry.space_group_name_H-M   'P 1'
#
loop_
_entity.id
_entity.type
_entity.pdbx_description
1 polymer ?
#
loop_
_entity_poly.entity_id
_entity_poly.type
_entity_poly.pdbx_seq_one_letter_code
_entity_poly.pdbx_strand_id
1 'polypeptide(L)'
;MLPLHDTPGVRLRGEVFGSHRGPLALVLTEEAARTGEIVLDLTDVHFVSNSILDILTVLASRLVSPQCLLVKASADLKLRERTDARGWNEIATVRLEES
;
A
#
# COMPACT_ATOMS: atom_id res chain seq x y z
N MET A 1 27.22 1.67 -9.39
CA MET A 1 25.80 1.37 -9.16
C MET A 1 25.73 0.56 -7.88
N LEU A 2 25.21 1.16 -6.80
CA LEU A 2 24.92 0.42 -5.57
C LEU A 2 23.66 -0.43 -5.81
N PRO A 3 23.60 -1.67 -5.33
CA PRO A 3 22.39 -2.48 -5.42
C PRO A 3 21.29 -1.78 -4.62
N LEU A 4 20.11 -1.61 -5.23
CA LEU A 4 18.91 -1.19 -4.50
C LEU A 4 18.64 -2.24 -3.43
N HIS A 5 18.85 -1.84 -2.18
CA HIS A 5 18.73 -2.64 -0.98
C HIS A 5 17.45 -3.50 -0.97
N ASP A 6 17.55 -4.66 -0.33
CA ASP A 6 16.46 -5.42 0.29
C ASP A 6 15.27 -4.51 0.64
N THR A 7 14.26 -4.47 -0.23
CA THR A 7 13.23 -3.42 -0.18
C THR A 7 12.52 -3.42 1.18
N PRO A 8 12.70 -2.39 2.04
CA PRO A 8 11.98 -2.29 3.30
C PRO A 8 10.50 -2.05 2.99
N GLY A 9 9.64 -2.96 3.41
CA GLY A 9 8.23 -2.91 3.08
C GLY A 9 7.43 -4.01 3.75
N VAL A 10 6.13 -3.96 3.54
CA VAL A 10 5.15 -4.93 4.01
C VAL A 10 4.76 -5.80 2.83
N ARG A 11 5.00 -7.11 2.90
CA ARG A 11 4.48 -8.06 1.92
C ARG A 11 3.32 -8.84 2.52
N LEU A 12 2.19 -8.85 1.83
CA LEU A 12 1.03 -9.66 2.17
C LEU A 12 0.89 -10.80 1.15
N ARG A 13 0.20 -11.87 1.54
CA ARG A 13 -0.06 -13.04 0.69
C ARG A 13 -1.46 -13.58 0.91
N GLY A 14 -2.03 -14.20 -0.12
CA GLY A 14 -3.34 -14.85 -0.03
C GLY A 14 -4.48 -13.83 0.00
N GLU A 15 -5.28 -13.84 1.06
CA GLU A 15 -6.48 -13.00 1.20
C GLU A 15 -6.35 -11.99 2.33
N VAL A 16 -6.60 -10.71 2.02
CA VAL A 16 -6.48 -9.62 2.97
C VAL A 16 -7.86 -9.05 3.30
N PHE A 17 -8.35 -9.39 4.49
CA PHE A 17 -9.67 -9.01 4.99
C PHE A 17 -9.62 -7.85 6.00
N GLY A 18 -10.82 -7.36 6.38
CA GLY A 18 -10.97 -6.30 7.37
C GLY A 18 -10.37 -6.60 8.75
N SER A 19 -10.25 -7.88 9.13
CA SER A 19 -9.57 -8.31 10.35
C SER A 19 -8.08 -7.92 10.37
N HIS A 20 -7.46 -7.74 9.21
CA HIS A 20 -6.04 -7.37 9.10
C HIS A 20 -5.79 -5.86 9.18
N ARG A 21 -6.83 -5.01 9.23
CA ARG A 21 -6.70 -3.54 9.21
C ARG A 21 -5.81 -3.01 10.34
N GLY A 22 -6.01 -3.50 11.55
CA GLY A 22 -5.25 -3.06 12.73
C GLY A 22 -3.77 -3.37 12.60
N PRO A 23 -3.39 -4.65 12.44
CA PRO A 23 -2.00 -5.04 12.22
C PRO A 23 -1.35 -4.34 11.02
N LEU A 24 -2.06 -4.23 9.89
CA LEU A 24 -1.55 -3.56 8.70
C LEU A 24 -1.27 -2.08 8.94
N ALA A 25 -2.18 -1.36 9.59
CA ALA A 25 -1.99 0.05 9.90
C ALA A 25 -0.82 0.28 10.87
N LEU A 26 -0.66 -0.59 11.86
CA LEU A 26 0.46 -0.54 12.79
C LEU A 26 1.80 -0.67 12.04
N VAL A 27 1.95 -1.75 11.26
CA VAL A 27 3.22 -2.02 10.56
C VAL A 27 3.53 -0.91 9.53
N LEU A 28 2.55 -0.44 8.76
CA LEU A 28 2.78 0.66 7.81
C LEU A 28 3.15 1.97 8.51
N THR A 29 2.62 2.23 9.70
CA THR A 29 2.99 3.42 10.50
C THR A 29 4.40 3.30 11.04
N GLU A 30 4.82 2.10 11.48
CA GLU A 30 6.20 1.85 11.92
C GLU A 30 7.18 1.98 10.75
N GLU A 31 6.82 1.51 9.56
CA GLU A 31 7.65 1.73 8.36
C GLU A 31 7.73 3.21 7.99
N ALA A 32 6.62 3.94 8.07
CA ALA A 32 6.62 5.39 7.81
C ALA A 32 7.61 6.15 8.71
N ALA A 33 7.82 5.68 9.95
CA ALA A 33 8.78 6.28 10.86
C ALA A 33 10.25 6.00 10.48
N ARG A 34 10.51 4.96 9.66
CA ARG A 34 11.85 4.48 9.29
C ARG A 34 12.28 4.86 7.87
N THR A 35 11.33 4.98 6.94
CA THR A 35 11.61 5.18 5.51
C THR A 35 10.73 6.28 4.90
N GLY A 36 11.27 6.93 3.87
CA GLY A 36 10.52 7.88 3.03
C GLY A 36 9.67 7.19 1.96
N GLU A 37 9.97 5.93 1.60
CA GLU A 37 9.14 5.15 0.68
C GLU A 37 8.74 3.85 1.35
N ILE A 38 7.44 3.67 1.54
CA ILE A 38 6.83 2.52 2.20
C ILE A 38 6.29 1.61 1.10
N VAL A 39 6.90 0.45 0.91
CA VAL A 39 6.44 -0.51 -0.11
C VAL A 39 5.43 -1.47 0.50
N LEU A 40 4.22 -1.51 -0.05
CA LEU A 40 3.22 -2.54 0.23
C LEU A 40 3.13 -3.47 -0.98
N ASP A 41 3.65 -4.68 -0.83
CA ASP A 41 3.64 -5.70 -1.87
C ASP A 41 2.45 -6.66 -1.69
N LEU A 42 1.54 -6.60 -2.67
CA LEU A 42 0.33 -7.39 -2.81
C LEU A 42 0.39 -8.30 -4.06
N THR A 43 1.57 -8.51 -4.66
CA THR A 43 1.70 -9.34 -5.88
C THR A 43 1.27 -10.78 -5.64
N ASP A 44 1.48 -11.31 -4.43
CA ASP A 44 1.06 -12.66 -4.00
C ASP A 44 -0.37 -12.68 -3.37
N VAL A 45 -1.15 -11.60 -3.50
CA VAL A 45 -2.50 -11.46 -2.94
C VAL A 45 -3.52 -11.63 -4.05
N HIS A 46 -4.48 -12.54 -3.85
CA HIS A 46 -5.57 -12.78 -4.81
C HIS A 46 -6.90 -12.16 -4.39
N PHE A 47 -6.99 -11.63 -3.17
CA PHE A 47 -8.15 -10.87 -2.71
C PHE A 47 -7.77 -9.79 -1.67
N VAL A 48 -8.31 -8.59 -1.84
CA VAL A 48 -8.22 -7.49 -0.86
C VAL A 48 -9.61 -6.96 -0.60
N SER A 49 -10.04 -6.83 0.66
CA SER A 49 -11.36 -6.27 0.98
C SER A 49 -11.38 -4.73 0.84
N ASN A 50 -12.56 -4.16 0.61
CA ASN A 50 -12.73 -2.70 0.53
C ASN A 50 -12.29 -1.99 1.81
N SER A 51 -12.52 -2.62 2.97
CA SER A 51 -12.10 -2.07 4.26
C SER A 51 -10.58 -1.95 4.40
N ILE A 52 -9.81 -2.77 3.67
CA ILE A 52 -8.35 -2.64 3.58
C ILE A 52 -7.98 -1.47 2.68
N LEU A 53 -8.62 -1.33 1.53
CA LEU A 53 -8.41 -0.16 0.67
C LEU A 53 -8.73 1.15 1.41
N ASP A 54 -9.80 1.18 2.22
CA ASP A 54 -10.18 2.35 3.00
C ASP A 54 -9.10 2.76 4.01
N ILE A 55 -8.50 1.79 4.73
CA ILE A 55 -7.42 2.12 5.68
C ILE A 55 -6.15 2.55 4.94
N LEU A 56 -5.83 1.96 3.79
CA LEU A 56 -4.70 2.38 2.96
C LEU A 56 -4.88 3.81 2.45
N THR A 57 -6.09 4.19 2.01
CA THR A 57 -6.42 5.58 1.66
C THR A 57 -6.13 6.51 2.82
N VAL A 58 -6.68 6.20 4.00
CA VAL A 58 -6.51 7.04 5.20
C VAL A 58 -5.03 7.20 5.58
N LEU A 59 -4.24 6.13 5.48
CA LEU A 59 -2.81 6.17 5.76
C LEU A 59 -2.08 7.03 4.72
N ALA A 60 -2.32 6.79 3.43
CA ALA A 60 -1.68 7.54 2.36
C ALA A 60 -1.98 9.05 2.47
N SER A 61 -3.23 9.44 2.72
CA SER A 61 -3.62 10.85 2.91
C SER A 61 -2.98 11.52 4.12
N ARG A 62 -2.43 10.77 5.08
CA ARG A 62 -1.73 11.30 6.26
C ARG A 62 -0.23 11.41 6.07
N LEU A 63 0.33 10.78 5.04
CA LEU A 63 1.75 10.93 4.71
C LEU A 63 2.01 12.35 4.22
N VAL A 64 3.20 12.86 4.54
CA VAL A 64 3.66 14.17 4.07
C VAL A 64 4.97 13.98 3.32
N SER A 65 5.09 14.64 2.17
CA SER A 65 6.31 14.63 1.37
C SER A 65 7.55 14.89 2.24
N PRO A 66 8.63 14.10 2.10
CA PRO A 66 8.91 13.16 1.00
C PRO A 66 8.30 11.75 1.17
N GLN A 67 7.49 11.50 2.21
CA GLN A 67 6.92 10.16 2.44
C GLN A 67 5.92 9.75 1.36
N CYS A 68 5.99 8.51 0.90
CA CYS A 68 5.00 7.91 0.00
C CYS A 68 4.74 6.43 0.30
N LEU A 69 3.53 5.98 -0.04
CA LEU A 69 3.11 4.59 -0.06
C LEU A 69 3.15 4.09 -1.51
N LEU A 70 4.05 3.16 -1.80
CA LEU A 70 4.09 2.44 -3.07
C LEU A 70 3.36 1.10 -2.91
N VAL A 71 2.23 0.94 -3.59
CA VAL A 71 1.48 -0.31 -3.62
C VAL A 71 1.81 -1.07 -4.89
N LYS A 72 2.37 -2.27 -4.75
CA LYS A 72 2.64 -3.21 -5.85
C LYS A 72 1.57 -4.30 -5.84
N ALA A 73 0.97 -4.60 -6.98
CA ALA A 73 -0.13 -5.56 -7.04
C ALA A 73 -0.20 -6.28 -8.39
N SER A 74 -0.81 -7.47 -8.41
CA SER A 74 -1.27 -8.07 -9.66
C SER A 74 -2.42 -7.26 -10.26
N ALA A 75 -2.44 -7.11 -11.58
CA ALA A 75 -3.56 -6.51 -12.32
C ALA A 75 -4.92 -7.17 -12.03
N ASP A 76 -4.93 -8.45 -11.62
CA ASP A 76 -6.15 -9.19 -11.29
C ASP A 76 -6.91 -8.60 -10.09
N LEU A 77 -6.22 -7.89 -9.19
CA LEU A 77 -6.84 -7.21 -8.06
C LEU A 77 -7.64 -5.96 -8.47
N LYS A 78 -7.41 -5.44 -9.69
CA LYS A 78 -8.05 -4.25 -10.26
C LYS A 78 -8.02 -3.07 -9.29
N LEU A 79 -6.88 -2.84 -8.63
CA LEU A 79 -6.80 -1.87 -7.55
C LEU A 79 -7.10 -0.47 -8.07
N ARG A 80 -6.61 -0.11 -9.26
CA ARG A 80 -6.86 1.21 -9.85
C ARG A 80 -8.34 1.53 -9.97
N GLU A 81 -9.13 0.63 -10.56
CA GLU A 81 -10.60 0.78 -10.65
C GLU A 81 -11.24 0.87 -9.27
N ARG A 82 -10.80 0.03 -8.33
CA ARG A 82 -11.37 -0.05 -6.99
C ARG A 82 -11.00 1.15 -6.11
N THR A 83 -9.91 1.85 -6.41
CA THR A 83 -9.43 3.00 -5.64
C THR A 83 -9.72 4.34 -6.28
N ASP A 84 -10.23 4.37 -7.52
CA ASP A 84 -10.61 5.60 -8.20
C ASP A 84 -11.64 6.40 -7.40
N ALA A 85 -12.72 5.73 -6.95
CA ALA A 85 -13.73 6.32 -6.08
C ALA A 85 -13.20 6.72 -4.67
N ARG A 86 -11.97 6.34 -4.33
CA ARG A 86 -11.28 6.73 -3.08
C ARG A 86 -10.31 7.89 -3.29
N GLY A 87 -10.24 8.45 -4.49
CA GLY A 87 -9.40 9.61 -4.82
C GLY A 87 -7.91 9.29 -4.86
N TRP A 88 -7.51 8.03 -5.04
CA TRP A 88 -6.07 7.67 -5.04
C TRP A 88 -5.28 8.42 -6.11
N ASN A 89 -5.91 8.77 -7.23
CA ASN A 89 -5.28 9.57 -8.29
C ASN A 89 -4.94 11.01 -7.85
N GLU A 90 -5.53 11.49 -6.76
CA GLU A 90 -5.33 12.84 -6.21
C GLU A 90 -4.42 12.84 -4.97
N ILE A 91 -4.15 11.68 -4.38
CA ILE A 91 -3.28 11.54 -3.21
C ILE A 91 -1.83 11.50 -3.69
N ALA A 92 -1.13 12.63 -3.61
CA ALA A 92 0.26 12.76 -4.09
C ALA A 92 1.26 11.77 -3.45
N THR A 93 0.92 11.25 -2.28
CA THR A 93 1.73 10.33 -1.47
C THR A 93 1.37 8.86 -1.71
N VAL A 94 0.49 8.52 -2.65
CA VAL A 94 0.24 7.13 -3.06
C VAL A 94 0.71 6.89 -4.49
N ARG A 95 1.33 5.74 -4.71
CA ARG A 95 1.69 5.25 -6.04
C ARG A 95 1.21 3.82 -6.17
N LEU A 96 0.65 3.49 -7.34
CA LEU A 96 0.15 2.16 -7.65
C LEU A 96 0.89 1.61 -8.86
N GLU A 97 1.62 0.52 -8.64
CA GLU A 97 2.26 -0.30 -9.67
C GLU A 97 1.49 -1.61 -9.81
N GLU A 98 0.81 -1.78 -10.94
CA GLU A 98 0.13 -3.02 -11.30
C GLU A 98 0.92 -3.69 -12.43
N SER A 99 1.19 -4.99 -12.27
CA SER A 99 1.92 -5.83 -13.23
C SER A 99 1.16 -7.10 -13.57
#